data_AF-A0A9X1VN39-F1
#
_entry.id   AF-A0A9X1VN39-F1
#
_cell.length_a   1.000
_cell.length_b   1.000
_cell.length_c   1.000
_cell.angle_alpha   90.00
_cell.angle_beta   90.00
_cell.angle_gamma   90.00
#
_symmetry.space_group_name_H-M   'P 1'
#
loop_
_entity.id
_entity.type
_entity.pdbx_description
1 polymer ?
#
loop_
_entity_poly.entity_id
_entity_poly.type
_entity_poly.pdbx_seq_one_letter_code
_entity_poly.pdbx_strand_id
1 'polypeptide(L)'
;MSFLRVTTTFLATLHDARVEYFAFDDSRGRLLLTLLLDADAGVAHCQQLVVLSGIRHKMNVARVQRAIDAELAATNRPSLGYRLNEFHLLPKEASASPTGLLSIRLAIDHLPSLQLCCQKITHRQVTPP
;
A
#
# COMPACT_ATOMS: atom_id res chain seq x y z
N MET A 1 -7.65 14.10 -12.99
CA MET A 1 -7.19 14.27 -11.59
C MET A 1 -5.82 13.65 -11.41
N SER A 2 -4.93 14.29 -10.66
CA SER A 2 -3.49 14.01 -10.65
C SER A 2 -3.05 13.24 -9.41
N PHE A 3 -2.07 12.36 -9.56
CA PHE A 3 -1.40 11.65 -8.46
C PHE A 3 -0.41 12.58 -7.74
N LEU A 4 -0.40 12.54 -6.41
CA LEU A 4 0.50 13.31 -5.56
C LEU A 4 1.71 12.46 -5.14
N ARG A 5 2.85 13.11 -4.89
CA ARG A 5 4.00 12.47 -4.24
C ARG A 5 3.68 12.25 -2.77
N VAL A 6 4.12 11.12 -2.20
CA VAL A 6 3.94 10.89 -0.76
C VAL A 6 4.85 11.80 0.05
N THR A 7 4.35 12.22 1.21
CA THR A 7 5.11 12.91 2.26
C THR A 7 5.24 12.00 3.47
N THR A 8 6.21 12.26 4.35
CA THR A 8 6.33 11.55 5.63
C THR A 8 5.06 11.69 6.48
N THR A 9 4.40 12.86 6.46
CA THR A 9 3.10 13.07 7.10
C THR A 9 2.02 12.15 6.53
N PHE A 10 1.92 12.03 5.20
CA PHE A 10 0.97 11.11 4.58
C PHE A 10 1.24 9.66 5.00
N LEU A 11 2.50 9.22 4.99
CA LEU A 11 2.84 7.85 5.42
C LEU A 11 2.45 7.58 6.88
N ALA A 12 2.59 8.57 7.76
CA ALA A 12 2.14 8.45 9.15
C ALA A 12 0.61 8.27 9.25
N THR A 13 -0.17 8.91 8.37
CA THR A 13 -1.63 8.72 8.33
C THR A 13 -2.08 7.35 7.82
N LEU A 14 -1.17 6.53 7.29
CA LEU A 14 -1.50 5.18 6.82
C LEU A 14 -1.45 4.13 7.93
N HIS A 15 -0.96 4.47 9.12
CA HIS A 15 -1.02 3.58 10.27
C HIS A 15 -2.48 3.28 10.61
N ASP A 16 -2.80 2.01 10.87
CA ASP A 16 -4.16 1.49 11.09
C ASP A 16 -5.13 1.61 9.90
N ALA A 17 -4.70 2.14 8.76
CA ALA A 17 -5.57 2.21 7.59
C ALA A 17 -5.98 0.80 7.12
N ARG A 18 -7.26 0.62 6.79
CA ARG A 18 -7.78 -0.67 6.36
C ARG A 18 -7.48 -0.90 4.90
N VAL A 19 -6.95 -2.07 4.57
CA VAL A 19 -6.70 -2.49 3.19
C VAL A 19 -8.00 -3.02 2.59
N GLU A 20 -8.59 -2.25 1.67
CA GLU A 20 -9.78 -2.67 0.92
C GLU A 20 -9.41 -3.44 -0.34
N TYR A 21 -8.33 -3.02 -1.01
CA TYR A 21 -7.88 -3.63 -2.25
C TYR A 21 -6.35 -3.75 -2.28
N PHE A 22 -5.86 -4.90 -2.71
CA PHE A 22 -4.45 -5.19 -2.94
C PHE A 22 -4.31 -5.89 -4.29
N ALA A 23 -3.66 -5.24 -5.25
CA ALA A 23 -3.45 -5.82 -6.58
C ALA A 23 -2.06 -5.53 -7.11
N PHE A 24 -1.35 -6.60 -7.44
CA PHE A 24 -0.04 -6.53 -8.09
C PHE A 24 -0.13 -6.85 -9.58
N ASP A 25 0.17 -5.86 -10.42
CA ASP A 25 0.37 -6.02 -11.86
C ASP A 25 1.86 -6.31 -12.13
N ASP A 26 2.19 -7.59 -12.27
CA ASP A 26 3.55 -8.06 -12.55
C ASP A 26 4.09 -7.55 -13.88
N SER A 27 3.23 -7.47 -14.91
CA SER A 27 3.60 -7.02 -16.25
C SER A 27 4.10 -5.59 -16.26
N ARG A 28 3.46 -4.71 -15.46
CA ARG A 28 3.85 -3.30 -15.31
C ARG A 28 4.75 -3.04 -14.11
N GLY A 29 4.96 -4.04 -13.25
CA GLY A 29 5.70 -3.90 -11.99
C GLY A 29 5.07 -2.86 -11.07
N ARG A 30 3.73 -2.90 -10.94
CA ARG A 30 2.95 -1.94 -10.15
C ARG A 30 2.14 -2.63 -9.07
N LEU A 31 2.16 -2.09 -7.86
CA LEU A 31 1.27 -2.49 -6.77
C LEU A 31 0.28 -1.37 -6.52
N LEU A 32 -1.01 -1.73 -6.50
CA LEU A 32 -2.12 -0.85 -6.18
C LEU A 32 -2.69 -1.25 -4.82
N LEU A 33 -2.83 -0.26 -3.95
CA LEU A 33 -3.44 -0.40 -2.63
C LEU A 33 -4.57 0.62 -2.51
N THR A 34 -5.80 0.16 -2.27
CA THR A 34 -6.88 1.04 -1.83
C THR A 34 -6.99 0.90 -0.33
N LEU A 35 -6.83 2.01 0.37
CA LEU A 35 -6.80 2.10 1.82
C LEU A 35 -7.97 2.96 2.30
N LEU A 36 -8.69 2.49 3.30
CA LEU A 36 -9.69 3.27 4.01
C LEU A 36 -9.05 3.83 5.28
N LEU A 37 -8.92 5.15 5.35
CA LEU A 37 -8.43 5.83 6.55
C LEU A 37 -9.64 6.12 7.44
N ASP A 38 -9.55 5.68 8.69
CA ASP A 38 -10.46 6.10 9.75
C ASP A 38 -10.06 7.52 10.16
N ALA A 39 -10.98 8.48 10.05
CA ALA A 39 -10.76 9.81 10.57
C ALA A 39 -11.01 9.81 12.08
N ASP A 40 -10.13 10.47 12.84
CA ASP A 40 -10.37 10.74 14.25
C ASP A 40 -11.74 11.41 14.44
N ALA A 41 -12.55 10.87 15.36
CA ALA A 41 -13.80 11.46 15.84
C ALA A 41 -14.95 11.64 14.81
N GLY A 42 -15.26 10.60 14.03
CA GLY A 42 -16.60 10.46 13.43
C GLY A 42 -16.88 11.27 12.15
N VAL A 43 -15.84 11.77 11.49
CA VAL A 43 -15.95 12.55 10.26
C VAL A 43 -15.49 11.72 9.07
N ALA A 44 -16.44 11.11 8.32
CA ALA A 44 -16.28 10.51 6.99
C ALA A 44 -14.98 9.73 6.69
N HIS A 45 -15.09 8.41 6.46
CA HIS A 45 -13.97 7.61 5.98
C HIS A 45 -13.39 8.18 4.68
N CYS A 46 -12.05 8.24 4.60
CA CYS A 46 -11.34 8.74 3.44
C CYS A 46 -10.65 7.59 2.72
N GLN A 47 -11.06 7.32 1.47
CA GLN A 47 -10.37 6.33 0.65
C GLN A 47 -9.12 6.95 0.01
N GLN A 48 -7.99 6.25 0.08
CA GLN A 48 -6.72 6.62 -0.53
C GLN A 48 -6.25 5.50 -1.45
N LEU A 49 -5.98 5.83 -2.70
CA LEU A 49 -5.30 4.93 -3.63
C LEU A 49 -3.80 5.22 -3.60
N VAL A 50 -3.01 4.24 -3.16
CA VAL A 50 -1.55 4.27 -3.18
C VAL A 50 -1.05 3.37 -4.31
N VAL A 51 -0.17 3.91 -5.13
CA VAL A 51 0.43 3.21 -6.29
C VAL A 51 1.94 3.21 -6.14
N LEU A 52 2.51 2.01 -6.06
CA LEU A 52 3.95 1.78 -6.09
C LEU A 52 4.32 1.29 -7.49
N SER A 53 5.35 1.89 -8.10
CA SER A 53 5.76 1.60 -9.48
C SER A 53 7.24 1.29 -9.58
N GLY A 54 7.62 0.46 -10.56
CA GLY A 54 9.01 0.06 -10.78
C GLY A 54 9.50 -0.91 -9.71
N ILE A 55 8.65 -1.86 -9.32
CA ILE A 55 8.96 -2.86 -8.29
C ILE A 55 10.03 -3.82 -8.79
N ARG A 56 11.15 -3.96 -8.05
CA ARG A 56 12.24 -4.90 -8.35
C ARG A 56 11.96 -6.33 -7.89
N HIS A 57 11.47 -6.50 -6.66
CA HIS A 57 11.27 -7.83 -6.06
C HIS A 57 9.88 -8.40 -6.37
N LYS A 58 9.53 -8.47 -7.67
CA LYS A 58 8.18 -8.82 -8.13
C LYS A 58 7.67 -10.16 -7.59
N MET A 59 8.53 -11.17 -7.52
CA MET A 59 8.16 -12.51 -7.01
C MET A 59 7.67 -12.48 -5.56
N ASN A 60 8.25 -11.62 -4.71
CA ASN A 60 7.84 -11.49 -3.31
C ASN A 60 6.44 -10.88 -3.22
N VAL A 61 6.16 -9.86 -4.05
CA VAL A 61 4.83 -9.24 -4.12
C VAL A 61 3.79 -10.21 -4.65
N ALA A 62 4.12 -10.96 -5.69
CA ALA A 62 3.25 -11.98 -6.25
C ALA A 62 2.96 -13.14 -5.28
N ARG A 63 3.89 -13.44 -4.36
CA ARG A 63 3.65 -14.42 -3.28
C ARG A 63 2.65 -13.88 -2.25
N VAL A 64 2.77 -12.62 -1.86
CA VAL A 64 1.81 -11.98 -0.95
C VAL A 64 0.43 -11.83 -1.61
N GLN A 65 0.37 -11.44 -2.89
CA GLN A 65 -0.88 -11.43 -3.67
C GLN A 65 -1.57 -12.79 -3.60
N ARG A 66 -0.85 -13.88 -3.88
CA ARG A 66 -1.41 -15.24 -3.81
C ARG A 66 -1.91 -15.62 -2.41
N ALA A 67 -1.24 -15.17 -1.35
CA ALA A 67 -1.70 -15.39 0.02
C ALA A 67 -3.01 -14.63 0.31
N ILE A 68 -3.10 -13.38 -0.17
CA ILE A 68 -4.31 -12.56 -0.10
C ILE A 68 -5.46 -13.21 -0.86
N ASP A 69 -5.23 -13.63 -2.10
CA ASP A 69 -6.25 -14.25 -2.96
C ASP A 69 -6.77 -15.55 -2.32
N ALA A 70 -5.88 -16.34 -1.71
CA ALA A 70 -6.26 -17.55 -0.99
C ALA A 70 -7.12 -17.25 0.24
N GLU A 71 -6.79 -16.20 1.01
CA GLU A 71 -7.56 -15.78 2.19
C GLU A 71 -8.95 -15.25 1.81
N LEU A 72 -9.04 -14.44 0.75
CA LEU A 72 -10.32 -13.95 0.22
C LEU A 72 -11.20 -15.09 -0.27
N ALA A 73 -10.61 -16.07 -0.97
CA ALA A 73 -11.32 -17.26 -1.42
C ALA A 73 -11.80 -18.14 -0.26
N ALA A 74 -10.99 -18.28 0.81
CA ALA A 74 -11.34 -19.08 1.98
C ALA A 74 -12.43 -18.44 2.85
N THR A 75 -12.44 -17.12 2.97
CA THR A 75 -13.36 -16.38 3.85
C THR A 75 -14.63 -15.88 3.15
N ASN A 76 -14.71 -16.01 1.81
CA ASN A 76 -15.78 -15.48 0.96
C ASN A 76 -16.06 -13.99 1.21
N ARG A 77 -15.01 -13.23 1.50
CA ARG A 77 -15.10 -11.78 1.76
C ARG A 77 -14.82 -11.01 0.47
N PRO A 78 -15.53 -9.88 0.24
CA PRO A 78 -15.28 -9.02 -0.92
C PRO A 78 -13.99 -8.20 -0.78
N SER A 79 -13.43 -8.08 0.43
CA SER A 79 -12.22 -7.32 0.72
C SER A 79 -11.48 -7.89 1.93
N LEU A 80 -10.18 -7.58 2.05
CA LEU A 80 -9.33 -8.03 3.15
C LEU A 80 -9.84 -7.52 4.50
N GLY A 81 -10.08 -6.20 4.59
CA GLY A 81 -10.47 -5.53 5.83
C GLY A 81 -9.39 -5.53 6.92
N TYR A 82 -8.19 -6.03 6.60
CA TYR A 82 -7.02 -6.05 7.49
C TYR A 82 -6.39 -4.67 7.60
N ARG A 83 -5.76 -4.38 8.74
CA ARG A 83 -5.13 -3.09 8.99
C ARG A 83 -3.68 -3.08 8.56
N LEU A 84 -3.21 -1.89 8.20
CA LEU A 84 -1.79 -1.61 8.03
C LEU A 84 -1.14 -1.37 9.39
N ASN A 85 -0.31 -2.31 9.81
CA ASN A 85 0.49 -2.18 11.02
C ASN A 85 1.69 -1.26 10.78
N GLU A 86 2.35 -1.41 9.62
CA GLU A 86 3.54 -0.64 9.27
C GLU A 86 3.52 -0.26 7.78
N PHE A 87 3.75 1.02 7.49
CA PHE A 87 4.01 1.52 6.14
C PHE A 87 5.12 2.58 6.18
N HIS A 88 6.38 2.17 6.04
CA HIS A 88 7.54 3.08 6.19
C HIS A 88 8.51 3.01 5.02
N LEU A 89 9.12 4.16 4.69
CA LEU A 89 10.28 4.25 3.81
C LEU A 89 11.56 3.88 4.55
N LEU A 90 12.45 3.14 3.88
CA LEU A 90 13.73 2.67 4.41
C LEU A 90 14.91 3.07 3.48
N PRO A 91 15.97 3.72 4.02
CA PRO A 91 15.99 4.50 5.26
C PRO A 91 15.00 5.68 5.19
N LYS A 92 14.71 6.36 6.31
CA LYS A 92 13.71 7.43 6.35
C LYS A 92 14.02 8.58 5.36
N GLU A 93 15.29 8.77 4.99
CA GLU A 93 15.73 9.75 3.98
C GLU A 93 15.73 9.22 2.54
N ALA A 94 15.25 8.00 2.25
CA ALA A 94 15.33 7.36 0.94
C ALA A 94 14.64 8.14 -0.20
N SER A 95 13.70 9.04 0.11
CA SER A 95 13.13 9.96 -0.88
C SER A 95 14.15 10.91 -1.51
N ALA A 96 15.32 11.10 -0.88
CA ALA A 96 16.43 11.93 -1.35
C ALA A 96 17.59 11.11 -1.94
N SER A 97 17.50 9.78 -1.99
CA SER A 97 18.60 8.93 -2.46
C SER A 97 18.84 9.07 -3.98
N PRO A 98 20.09 9.24 -4.43
CA PRO A 98 20.43 9.42 -5.84
C PRO A 98 20.16 8.17 -6.70
N THR A 99 19.92 7.01 -6.08
CA THR A 99 19.63 5.76 -6.80
C THR A 99 18.19 5.64 -7.31
N GLY A 100 17.31 6.60 -7.00
CA GLY A 100 15.91 6.59 -7.46
C GLY A 100 15.11 5.35 -7.03
N LEU A 101 15.61 4.63 -6.02
CA LEU A 101 15.02 3.41 -5.47
C LEU A 101 14.57 3.71 -4.04
N LEU A 102 13.28 3.51 -3.80
CA LEU A 102 12.60 3.63 -2.52
C LEU A 102 12.40 2.23 -1.97
N SER A 103 12.90 1.97 -0.77
CA SER A 103 12.54 0.75 -0.05
C SER A 103 11.36 1.04 0.86
N ILE A 104 10.34 0.19 0.82
CA ILE A 104 9.12 0.31 1.62
C ILE A 104 8.96 -0.98 2.40
N ARG A 105 8.65 -0.85 3.69
CA ARG A 105 8.17 -1.96 4.51
C ARG A 105 6.66 -1.82 4.67
N LEU A 106 5.96 -2.87 4.26
CA LEU A 106 4.51 -3.00 4.31
C LEU A 106 4.16 -4.18 5.23
N ALA A 107 3.49 -3.91 6.35
CA ALA A 107 2.95 -4.95 7.21
C ALA A 107 1.42 -4.81 7.24
N ILE A 108 0.74 -5.85 6.76
CA ILE A 108 -0.72 -5.99 6.82
C ILE A 108 -1.00 -7.05 7.87
N ASP A 109 -2.01 -6.83 8.72
CA ASP A 109 -2.44 -7.82 9.72
C ASP A 109 -2.59 -9.21 9.12
N HIS A 110 -2.17 -10.22 9.90
CA HIS A 110 -2.24 -11.64 9.55
C HIS A 110 -1.47 -12.08 8.28
N LEU A 111 -0.76 -11.17 7.62
CA LEU A 111 0.05 -11.46 6.45
C LEU A 111 1.55 -11.30 6.76
N PRO A 112 2.43 -12.04 6.04
CA PRO A 112 3.87 -11.81 6.13
C PRO A 112 4.23 -10.37 5.76
N SER A 113 5.14 -9.77 6.53
CA SER A 113 5.65 -8.44 6.21
C SER A 113 6.38 -8.45 4.87
N LEU A 114 6.13 -7.42 4.07
CA LEU A 114 6.62 -7.29 2.71
C LEU A 114 7.59 -6.13 2.62
N GLN A 115 8.84 -6.44 2.29
CA GLN A 115 9.84 -5.44 1.95
C GLN A 115 9.90 -5.28 0.43
N LEU A 116 9.60 -4.06 -0.02
CA LEU A 116 9.48 -3.69 -1.42
C LEU A 116 10.58 -2.71 -1.78
N CYS A 117 11.15 -2.87 -2.98
CA CYS A 117 12.00 -1.85 -3.59
C CYS A 117 11.29 -1.37 -4.85
N CYS A 118 10.88 -0.11 -4.87
CA CYS A 118 10.18 0.51 -6.00
C CYS A 118 10.86 1.82 -6.42
N GLN A 119 10.60 2.29 -7.64
CA GLN A 119 11.18 3.55 -8.12
C GLN A 119 10.36 4.77 -7.72
N LYS A 120 9.04 4.58 -7.57
CA LYS A 120 8.12 5.68 -7.33
C LYS A 120 6.94 5.20 -6.49
N ILE A 121 6.51 6.07 -5.59
CA ILE A 121 5.25 5.93 -4.87
C ILE A 121 4.43 7.21 -5.08
N THR A 122 3.16 7.04 -5.36
CA THR A 122 2.19 8.13 -5.50
C THR A 122 0.89 7.77 -4.82
N HIS A 123 0.17 8.78 -4.35
CA HIS A 123 -1.16 8.58 -3.79
C HIS A 123 -2.18 9.54 -4.39
N ARG A 124 -3.47 9.23 -4.23
CA ARG A 124 -4.58 10.14 -4.45
C ARG A 124 -5.72 9.80 -3.50
N GLN A 125 -6.47 10.82 -3.11
CA GLN A 125 -7.76 10.62 -2.47
C GLN A 125 -8.75 10.10 -3.51
N VAL A 126 -9.52 9.10 -3.13
CA VAL A 126 -10.67 8.60 -3.87
C VAL A 126 -11.89 9.16 -3.17
N THR A 127 -12.60 10.07 -3.82
CA THR A 127 -13.89 10.54 -3.31
C THR A 127 -14.88 9.40 -3.54
N PRO A 128 -15.61 8.93 -2.51
CA PRO A 128 -16.73 8.05 -2.75
C PRO A 128 -17.75 8.77 -3.66
N PRO A 129 -18.45 8.03 -4.54
CA PRO A 129 -19.45 8.61 -5.45
C PRO A 129 -20.60 9.30 -4.72
#